data_AF-A0A414B570-F1
#
_entry.id   AF-A0A414B570-F1
#
_cell.length_a   1.000
_cell.length_b   1.000
_cell.length_c   1.000
_cell.angle_alpha   90.00
_cell.angle_beta   90.00
_cell.angle_gamma   90.00
#
_symmetry.space_group_name_H-M   'P 1'
#
loop_
_entity.id
_entity.type
_entity.pdbx_description
1 polymer ?
#
loop_
_entity_poly.entity_id
_entity_poly.type
_entity_poly.pdbx_seq_one_letter_code
_entity_poly.pdbx_strand_id
1 'polypeptide(L)' 'MNKIVICKRCKKPEYWGEMRWISGMQICRDCYKAECERKNGELYIWNDLDGKRPTKEEYMRQEGKRCENMN' A
#
# COMPACT_ATOMS: atom_id res chain seq x y z
N MET A 1 1.51 7.80 -13.90
CA MET A 1 2.30 7.58 -12.67
C MET A 1 1.34 7.10 -11.59
N ASN A 2 1.56 5.92 -10.99
CA ASN A 2 0.64 5.40 -9.98
C ASN A 2 0.70 6.27 -8.73
N LYS A 3 -0.45 6.75 -8.25
CA LYS A 3 -0.54 7.56 -7.04
C LYS A 3 -0.04 6.76 -5.84
N ILE A 4 0.95 7.28 -5.13
CA ILE A 4 1.45 6.70 -3.88
C ILE A 4 0.63 7.26 -2.73
N VAL A 5 0.19 6.37 -1.83
CA VAL A 5 -0.59 6.68 -0.63
C VAL A 5 0.04 6.03 0.59
N ILE A 6 -0.23 6.56 1.77
CA ILE A 6 0.23 5.96 3.03
C ILE A 6 -0.85 5.03 3.59
N CYS A 7 -0.49 3.77 3.84
CA CYS A 7 -1.39 2.82 4.50
C CYS A 7 -1.77 3.32 5.89
N LYS A 8 -3.08 3.39 6.17
CA LYS A 8 -3.57 3.91 7.47
C LYS A 8 -3.19 3.01 8.65
N ARG A 9 -2.97 1.70 8.43
CA ARG A 9 -2.65 0.69 9.46
C ARG A 9 -1.15 0.63 9.78
N CYS A 10 -0.30 0.33 8.79
CA CYS A 10 1.14 0.15 9.02
C CYS A 10 2.01 1.39 8.73
N LYS A 11 1.41 2.49 8.25
CA LYS A 11 2.10 3.75 7.88
C LYS A 11 3.18 3.62 6.81
N LYS A 12 3.22 2.48 6.08
CA LYS A 12 4.10 2.30 4.93
C LYS A 12 3.46 2.86 3.65
N PRO A 13 4.27 3.39 2.72
CA PRO A 13 3.80 3.82 1.42
C PRO A 13 3.36 2.62 0.56
N GLU A 14 2.35 2.83 -0.27
CA GLU A 14 1.80 1.85 -1.20
C GLU A 14 1.23 2.53 -2.45
N TYR A 15 1.22 1.85 -3.59
CA TYR A 15 0.50 2.33 -4.76
C TYR A 15 -1.00 2.21 -4.54
N TRP A 16 -1.75 3.30 -4.75
CA TRP A 16 -3.20 3.35 -4.55
C TRP A 16 -3.95 2.28 -5.36
N GLY A 17 -3.52 2.03 -6.60
CA GLY A 17 -4.09 0.97 -7.46
C GLY A 17 -3.76 -0.45 -7.01
N GLU A 18 -2.77 -0.63 -6.14
CA GLU A 18 -2.38 -1.94 -5.61
C GLU A 18 -2.87 -2.19 -4.18
N MET A 19 -3.65 -1.27 -3.62
CA MET A 19 -4.33 -1.47 -2.33
C MET A 19 -5.35 -2.62 -2.48
N ARG A 20 -5.50 -3.43 -1.45
CA ARG A 20 -6.43 -4.56 -1.41
C ARG A 20 -7.61 -4.26 -0.50
N TRP A 21 -8.72 -4.90 -0.79
CA TRP A 21 -9.95 -4.80 0.00
C TRP A 21 -10.15 -6.08 0.80
N ILE A 22 -10.38 -5.94 2.11
CA ILE A 22 -10.75 -7.07 2.96
C ILE A 22 -11.72 -6.58 4.03
N SER A 23 -12.86 -7.27 4.18
CA SER A 23 -13.90 -6.90 5.16
C SER A 23 -14.30 -5.42 5.14
N GLY A 24 -14.47 -4.84 3.95
CA GLY A 24 -14.85 -3.43 3.79
C GLY A 24 -13.74 -2.41 4.05
N MET A 25 -12.52 -2.84 4.37
CA MET A 25 -11.36 -1.96 4.55
C MET A 25 -10.44 -2.00 3.34
N GLN A 26 -10.03 -0.83 2.86
CA GLN A 26 -8.94 -0.69 1.89
C GLN A 26 -7.60 -0.59 2.63
N ILE A 27 -6.71 -1.56 2.42
CA ILE A 27 -5.41 -1.68 3.11
C ILE A 27 -4.28 -2.02 2.14
N CYS A 28 -3.02 -1.80 2.53
CA CYS A 28 -1.88 -2.19 1.69
C CYS A 28 -1.72 -3.71 1.62
N ARG A 29 -0.91 -4.17 0.66
CA ARG A 29 -0.71 -5.61 0.42
C ARG A 29 -0.12 -6.34 1.64
N ASP A 30 0.74 -5.71 2.43
CA ASP A 30 1.31 -6.30 3.67
C ASP A 30 0.22 -6.54 4.72
N CYS A 31 -0.63 -5.54 4.94
CA CYS A 31 -1.71 -5.65 5.90
C CYS A 31 -2.78 -6.63 5.43
N TYR A 32 -2.97 -6.77 4.12
CA TYR A 32 -3.85 -7.78 3.54
C TYR A 32 -3.32 -9.18 3.79
N LYS A 33 -2.03 -9.43 3.51
CA LYS A 33 -1.36 -10.71 3.80
C LYS A 33 -1.55 -11.10 5.26
N ALA A 34 -1.19 -10.21 6.18
CA ALA A 34 -1.32 -10.45 7.61
C ALA A 34 -2.78 -10.72 8.05
N GLU A 35 -3.75 -10.06 7.42
CA GLU A 35 -5.17 -10.27 7.74
C GLU A 35 -5.70 -11.61 7.20
N CYS A 36 -5.24 -12.04 6.01
CA CYS A 36 -5.52 -13.38 5.49
C CYS A 36 -4.93 -14.47 6.39
N GLU A 37 -3.66 -14.33 6.79
CA GLU A 37 -3.00 -15.28 7.69
C GLU A 37 -3.71 -15.34 9.05
N ARG A 38 -4.11 -14.18 9.60
CA ARG A 38 -4.86 -14.10 10.85
C ARG A 38 -6.25 -14.77 10.77
N LYS A 39 -6.92 -14.69 9.62
CA LYS A 39 -8.28 -15.24 9.44
C LYS A 39 -8.27 -16.74 9.13
N ASN A 40 -7.34 -17.18 8.29
CA ASN A 40 -7.28 -18.57 7.86
C ASN A 40 -6.45 -19.43 8.82
N GLY A 41 -5.55 -18.81 9.60
CA GLY A 41 -4.61 -19.53 10.47
C GLY A 41 -3.44 -20.16 9.70
N GLU A 42 -3.35 -19.92 8.39
CA GLU A 42 -2.34 -20.49 7.50
C GLU A 42 -1.46 -19.38 6.91
N LEU A 43 -0.21 -19.72 6.58
CA LEU A 43 0.71 -18.79 5.92
C LEU A 43 0.21 -18.47 4.51
N TYR A 44 0.37 -17.21 4.11
CA TYR A 44 -0.02 -16.80 2.77
C TYR A 44 1.08 -17.18 1.77
N ILE A 45 0.76 -18.16 0.92
CA ILE A 45 1.70 -18.81 -0.01
C ILE A 45 1.78 -18.17 -1.40
N TRP A 46 0.87 -17.24 -1.72
CA TRP A 46 0.80 -16.61 -3.02
C TRP A 46 1.80 -15.45 -3.15
N ASN A 47 2.39 -15.30 -4.33
CA ASN A 47 3.37 -14.26 -4.65
C ASN A 47 2.78 -13.07 -5.41
N ASP A 48 1.45 -13.00 -5.54
CA ASP A 48 0.69 -11.95 -6.22
C ASP A 48 0.85 -10.56 -5.56
N LEU A 49 1.41 -10.52 -4.34
CA LEU A 49 1.62 -9.30 -3.56
C LEU A 49 3.07 -8.80 -3.57
N ASP A 50 4.00 -9.53 -4.18
CA ASP A 50 5.45 -9.26 -4.16
C ASP A 50 5.91 -8.24 -5.20
N GLY A 51 4.96 -7.62 -5.91
CA GLY A 51 5.25 -6.55 -6.87
C GLY A 51 5.96 -5.35 -6.23
N LYS A 52 6.60 -4.53 -7.08
CA LYS A 52 7.36 -3.34 -6.68
C LYS A 52 6.57 -2.47 -5.69
N ARG A 53 7.25 -2.03 -4.63
CA ARG A 53 6.71 -1.11 -3.61
C ARG A 53 7.29 0.29 -3.82
N PRO A 54 6.50 1.34 -3.56
CA PRO A 54 7.04 2.68 -3.53
C PRO A 54 7.90 2.88 -2.28
N THR A 55 8.93 3.71 -2.39
CA THR A 55 9.71 4.15 -1.23
C THR A 55 9.10 5.39 -0.58
N LYS A 56 9.58 5.72 0.63
CA LYS A 56 9.17 6.94 1.31
C LYS A 56 9.66 8.18 0.54
N GLU A 57 10.84 8.13 -0.05
CA GLU A 57 11.40 9.20 -0.88
C GLU A 57 10.54 9.43 -2.14
N GLU A 58 10.07 8.35 -2.79
CA GLU A 58 9.18 8.45 -3.94
C GLU A 58 7.84 9.12 -3.58
N TYR A 59 7.29 8.80 -2.39
CA TYR A 59 6.12 9.49 -1.86
C TYR A 59 6.38 10.98 -1.59
N MET A 60 7.49 11.31 -0.91
CA MET A 60 7.84 12.72 -0.65
C MET A 60 8.03 13.52 -1.93
N ARG A 61 8.64 12.92 -2.96
CA ARG A 61 8.80 13.55 -4.28
C ARG A 61 7.45 13.79 -4.97
N GLN A 62 6.48 12.89 -4.80
CA GLN A 62 5.12 13.11 -5.28
C GLN A 62 4.45 14.29 -4.57
N GLU A 63 4.53 14.35 -3.25
CA GLU A 63 3.91 15.43 -2.47
C GLU A 63 4.60 16.78 -2.69
N GLY A 64 5.93 16.81 -2.84
CA GLY A 64 6.68 18.02 -3.21
C GLY A 64 6.22 18.60 -4.54
N LYS A 65 6.06 17.76 -5.57
CA LYS A 65 5.49 18.17 -6.87
C LYS A 65 4.04 18.67 -6.76
N ARG A 66 3.26 18.13 -5.80
CA ARG A 66 1.89 18.60 -5.56
C ARG A 66 1.86 20.01 -4.98
N CYS A 67 2.82 20.35 -4.12
CA CYS A 67 2.97 21.70 -3.57
C CYS A 67 3.48 22.71 -4.63
N GLU A 68 4.41 22.31 -5.50
CA GLU A 68 4.93 23.17 -6.59
C GLU A 68 3.85 23.52 -7.62
N ASN A 69 2.96 22.59 -7.94
CA ASN A 69 1.89 22.78 -8.93
C ASN A 69 0.64 23.52 -8.36
N MET A 70 0.68 24.00 -7.12
CA MET A 70 -0.40 24.76 -6.48
C MET A 70 -0.08 26.27 -6.37
N ASN A 71 1.07 26.70 -6.90
CA ASN A 71 1.45 28.10 -7.14
C ASN A 71 1.29 28.45 -8.62
#